data_AF-A0A5M6D9F1-F1
#
_entry.id   AF-A0A5M6D9F1-F1
#
_cell.length_a   1.000
_cell.length_b   1.000
_cell.length_c   1.000
_cell.angle_alpha   90.00
_cell.angle_beta   90.00
_cell.angle_gamma   90.00
#
_symmetry.space_group_name_H-M   'P 1'
#
loop_
_entity.id
_entity.type
_entity.pdbx_description
1 polymer ?
#
loop_
_entity_poly.entity_id
_entity_poly.type
_entity_poly.pdbx_seq_one_letter_code
_entity_poly.pdbx_strand_id
1 'polypeptide(L)'
;MQLDSSQTICKNGGESIGYQTRKVANSCNSLFLTDNKGQMLACSPPVSGAHHDLYEIEAVSKQLFNLLKEAGIETEGLFLNADAGFDSAKFRSLCAKM
;
A
#
# COMPACT_ATOMS: atom_id res chain seq x y z
N MET A 1 -0.45 8.79 10.67
CA MET A 1 0.22 8.40 9.41
C MET A 1 -0.79 8.44 8.29
N GLN A 2 -0.33 8.52 7.04
CA GLN A 2 -1.19 8.46 5.86
C GLN A 2 -0.79 7.25 5.01
N LEU A 3 -1.78 6.47 4.57
CA LEU A 3 -1.61 5.36 3.63
C LEU A 3 -2.33 5.72 2.33
N ASP A 4 -1.63 5.58 1.22
CA ASP A 4 -2.21 5.77 -0.11
C ASP A 4 -1.64 4.74 -1.10
N SER A 5 -2.35 4.50 -2.20
CA SER A 5 -1.84 3.71 -3.31
C SER A 5 -1.42 4.58 -4.48
N SER A 6 -0.48 4.07 -5.29
CA SER A 6 -0.14 4.68 -6.55
C SER A 6 -0.02 3.65 -7.65
N GLN A 7 -0.78 3.88 -8.71
CA GLN A 7 -0.73 3.08 -9.92
C GLN A 7 0.27 3.67 -10.93
N THR A 8 1.33 2.92 -11.20
CA THR A 8 2.44 3.32 -12.08
C THR A 8 2.36 2.55 -13.40
N ILE A 9 2.44 3.27 -14.54
CA ILE A 9 2.48 2.64 -15.87
C ILE A 9 3.86 2.03 -16.13
N CYS A 10 3.89 0.76 -16.51
CA CYS A 10 5.11 0.00 -16.76
C CYS A 10 5.34 -0.15 -18.27
N LYS A 11 6.08 0.80 -18.86
CA LYS A 11 6.29 0.84 -20.33
C LYS A 11 7.20 -0.28 -20.86
N ASN A 12 8.12 -0.78 -20.04
CA ASN A 12 9.21 -1.68 -20.48
C ASN A 12 9.09 -3.12 -19.93
N GLY A 13 7.91 -3.53 -19.44
CA GLY A 13 7.78 -4.82 -18.76
C GLY A 13 8.38 -4.81 -17.33
N GLY A 14 8.45 -5.99 -16.71
CA GLY A 14 8.70 -6.18 -15.27
C GLY A 14 7.91 -7.37 -14.71
N GLU A 15 8.30 -7.85 -13.52
CA GLU A 15 7.76 -9.09 -12.94
C GLU A 15 6.33 -8.94 -12.41
N SER A 16 5.97 -7.76 -11.90
CA SER A 16 4.69 -7.49 -11.24
C SER A 16 3.81 -6.54 -12.05
N ILE A 17 3.41 -6.97 -13.25
CA ILE A 17 2.67 -6.15 -14.22
C ILE A 17 1.33 -6.77 -14.57
N GLY A 18 0.32 -5.92 -14.68
CA GLY A 18 -0.99 -6.28 -15.19
C GLY A 18 -1.61 -5.17 -16.01
N TYR A 19 -2.41 -5.55 -17.01
CA TYR A 19 -3.17 -4.59 -17.79
C TYR A 19 -4.26 -3.97 -16.91
N GLN A 20 -4.31 -2.64 -16.84
CA GLN A 20 -5.36 -1.92 -16.14
C GLN A 20 -6.27 -1.18 -17.12
N THR A 21 -7.57 -1.46 -17.03
CA THR A 21 -8.59 -0.90 -17.93
C THR A 21 -8.72 0.62 -17.79
N ARG A 22 -8.75 1.14 -16.56
CA ARG A 22 -8.82 2.60 -16.29
C ARG A 22 -7.63 3.37 -16.85
N LYS A 23 -6.44 2.77 -16.86
CA LYS A 23 -5.21 3.39 -17.37
C LYS A 23 -4.95 3.08 -18.84
N VAL A 24 -5.67 2.10 -19.40
CA VAL A 24 -5.50 1.60 -20.77
C VAL A 24 -4.04 1.21 -21.03
N ALA A 25 -3.38 0.64 -20.03
CA ALA A 25 -1.96 0.34 -20.08
C ALA A 25 -1.58 -0.76 -19.08
N ASN A 26 -0.45 -1.41 -19.35
CA ASN A 26 0.24 -2.27 -18.40
C ASN A 26 0.78 -1.42 -17.25
N SER A 27 0.46 -1.82 -16.02
CA SER A 27 0.80 -1.07 -14.81
C SER A 27 1.09 -1.99 -13.63
N CYS A 28 1.66 -1.39 -12.59
CA CYS A 28 1.76 -1.96 -11.26
C CYS A 28 1.14 -1.01 -10.23
N ASN A 29 0.79 -1.55 -9.07
CA ASN A 29 0.30 -0.80 -7.93
C ASN A 29 1.24 -0.98 -6.74
N SER A 30 1.49 0.10 -5.99
CA SER A 30 2.27 0.08 -4.75
C SER A 30 1.55 0.89 -3.68
N LEU A 31 1.71 0.49 -2.43
CA LEU A 31 1.22 1.22 -1.26
C LEU A 31 2.35 2.03 -0.62
N PHE A 32 2.02 3.24 -0.19
CA PHE A 32 2.96 4.18 0.40
C PHE A 32 2.46 4.62 1.76
N LEU A 33 3.36 4.63 2.73
CA LEU A 33 3.09 5.16 4.05
C LEU A 33 3.90 6.42 4.30
N THR A 34 3.23 7.48 4.74
CA THR A 34 3.88 8.76 5.06
C THR A 34 3.53 9.23 6.47
N ASP A 35 4.37 10.12 7.01
CA ASP A 35 4.06 10.87 8.22
C ASP A 35 3.02 11.98 7.95
N ASN A 36 2.69 12.77 8.97
CA ASN A 36 1.74 13.88 8.86
C ASN A 36 2.26 15.11 8.10
N LYS A 37 3.55 15.17 7.78
CA LYS A 37 4.19 16.22 6.96
C LYS A 37 4.39 15.77 5.51
N GLY A 38 4.00 14.53 5.17
CA GLY A 38 4.17 13.95 3.84
C GLY A 38 5.55 13.32 3.62
N GLN A 39 6.37 13.15 4.66
CA GLN A 39 7.62 12.41 4.56
C GLN A 39 7.32 10.93 4.36
N MET A 40 7.88 10.34 3.30
CA MET A 40 7.75 8.91 3.04
C MET A 40 8.50 8.10 4.09
N LEU A 41 7.80 7.12 4.68
CA LEU A 41 8.30 6.21 5.71
C LEU A 41 8.55 4.81 5.15
N ALA A 42 7.63 4.29 4.33
CA ALA A 42 7.74 2.96 3.74
C ALA A 42 6.99 2.89 2.40
N CYS A 43 7.44 1.97 1.53
CA CYS A 43 6.84 1.66 0.25
C CYS A 43 6.74 0.14 0.10
N SER A 44 5.60 -0.36 -0.36
CA SER A 44 5.43 -1.77 -0.60
C SER A 44 6.10 -2.21 -1.91
N PRO A 45 6.45 -3.50 -2.04
CA PRO A 45 6.75 -4.08 -3.33
C PRO A 45 5.61 -3.82 -4.34
N PRO A 46 5.93 -3.69 -5.63
CA PRO A 46 4.93 -3.53 -6.65
C PRO A 46 4.09 -4.82 -6.78
N VAL A 47 2.80 -4.64 -6.99
CA VAL A 47 1.83 -5.71 -7.29
C VAL A 47 1.26 -5.47 -8.69
N SER A 48 0.85 -6.53 -9.37
CA SER A 48 0.22 -6.45 -10.69
C SER A 48 -0.94 -5.46 -10.70
N GLY A 49 -0.91 -4.50 -11.63
CA GLY A 49 -1.94 -3.46 -11.76
C GLY A 49 -3.30 -3.94 -12.29
N ALA A 50 -3.45 -5.24 -12.57
CA ALA A 50 -4.73 -5.85 -12.92
C ALA A 50 -5.67 -6.01 -11.71
N HIS A 51 -5.15 -5.79 -10.49
CA HIS A 51 -5.89 -5.92 -9.25
C HIS A 51 -6.21 -4.55 -8.63
N HIS A 52 -7.20 -4.52 -7.73
CA HIS A 52 -7.54 -3.33 -6.94
C HIS A 52 -6.69 -3.24 -5.66
N ASP A 53 -6.73 -2.10 -4.98
CA ASP A 53 -5.87 -1.79 -3.81
C ASP A 53 -6.04 -2.75 -2.62
N LEU A 54 -7.21 -3.40 -2.50
CA LEU A 54 -7.46 -4.41 -1.47
C LEU A 54 -6.84 -5.78 -1.76
N TYR A 55 -6.33 -5.99 -2.97
CA TYR A 55 -5.68 -7.24 -3.34
C TYR A 55 -4.40 -7.43 -2.51
N GLU A 56 -4.33 -8.56 -1.80
CA GLU A 56 -3.22 -8.87 -0.88
C GLU A 56 -2.95 -7.82 0.21
N ILE A 57 -3.90 -6.93 0.50
CA ILE A 57 -3.73 -5.81 1.44
C ILE A 57 -3.15 -6.23 2.78
N GLU A 58 -3.50 -7.41 3.27
CA GLU A 58 -2.98 -7.94 4.53
C GLU A 58 -1.48 -8.24 4.48
N ALA A 59 -1.02 -8.89 3.41
CA ALA A 59 0.38 -9.24 3.23
C ALA A 59 1.21 -7.96 2.99
N VAL A 60 0.74 -7.11 2.09
CA VAL A 60 1.40 -5.85 1.72
C VAL A 60 1.49 -4.90 2.92
N SER A 61 0.42 -4.76 3.68
CA SER A 61 0.41 -3.94 4.90
C SER A 61 1.36 -4.51 5.95
N LYS A 62 1.33 -5.82 6.23
CA LYS A 62 2.28 -6.44 7.18
C LYS A 62 3.74 -6.14 6.81
N GLN A 63 4.09 -6.17 5.53
CA GLN A 63 5.43 -5.79 5.07
C GLN A 63 5.75 -4.32 5.39
N LEU A 64 4.83 -3.39 5.10
CA LEU A 64 4.99 -1.97 5.43
C LEU A 64 5.21 -1.75 6.93
N PHE A 65 4.40 -2.36 7.79
CA PHE A 65 4.53 -2.19 9.24
C PHE A 65 5.76 -2.88 9.81
N ASN A 66 6.19 -4.00 9.23
CA ASN A 66 7.47 -4.62 9.59
C ASN A 66 8.65 -3.69 9.26
N LEU A 67 8.64 -2.99 8.12
CA LEU A 67 9.67 -2.00 7.78
C LEU A 67 9.75 -0.88 8.82
N LEU A 68 8.61 -0.38 9.32
CA LEU A 68 8.60 0.62 10.39
C LEU A 68 9.19 0.07 11.68
N LYS A 69 8.83 -1.17 12.04
CA LYS A 69 9.35 -1.85 13.23
C LYS A 69 10.86 -2.06 13.16
N GLU A 70 11.37 -2.49 12.00
CA GLU A 70 12.81 -2.63 11.73
C GLU A 70 13.55 -1.30 11.80
N ALA A 71 12.88 -0.21 11.38
CA ALA A 71 13.39 1.16 11.51
C ALA A 71 13.28 1.73 12.94
N GLY A 72 12.72 0.99 13.90
CA GLY A 72 12.52 1.45 15.27
C GLY A 72 11.43 2.52 15.43
N ILE A 73 10.48 2.59 14.49
CA ILE A 73 9.36 3.51 14.52
C ILE A 73 8.17 2.83 15.21
N GLU A 74 7.74 3.38 16.34
CA GLU A 74 6.61 2.87 17.11
C GLU A 74 5.28 3.20 16.42
N THR A 75 4.41 2.19 16.29
CA THR A 75 3.12 2.30 15.59
C THR A 75 1.90 2.19 16.52
N GLU A 76 2.11 1.85 17.79
CA GLU A 76 1.05 1.67 18.77
C GLU A 76 0.31 3.00 19.02
N GLY A 77 -1.03 2.95 19.03
CA GLY A 77 -1.87 4.13 19.27
C GLY A 77 -1.88 5.17 18.15
N LEU A 78 -1.24 4.91 17.00
CA LEU A 78 -1.25 5.84 15.87
C LEU A 78 -2.56 5.78 15.08
N PHE A 79 -3.04 6.96 14.67
CA PHE A 79 -4.11 7.06 13.69
C PHE A 79 -3.56 6.85 12.27
N LEU A 80 -4.17 5.92 11.54
CA LEU A 80 -3.92 5.68 10.13
C LEU A 80 -5.03 6.35 9.30
N ASN A 81 -4.67 7.39 8.55
CA ASN A 81 -5.53 7.99 7.55
C ASN A 81 -5.36 7.24 6.23
N ALA A 82 -6.44 6.72 5.67
CA ALA A 82 -6.45 6.03 4.38
C ALA A 82 -7.69 6.45 3.58
N ASP A 83 -7.65 6.27 2.26
CA ASP A 83 -8.81 6.56 1.42
C ASP A 83 -9.97 5.57 1.67
N ALA A 84 -11.15 5.89 1.11
CA ALA A 84 -12.34 5.05 1.25
C ALA A 84 -12.20 3.68 0.56
N GLY A 85 -11.26 3.53 -0.38
CA GLY A 85 -10.97 2.26 -1.05
C GLY A 85 -10.35 1.22 -0.13
N PHE A 86 -9.69 1.65 0.96
CA PHE A 86 -9.17 0.75 2.00
C PHE A 86 -10.21 0.35 3.05
N ASP A 87 -11.43 0.91 3.00
CA ASP A 87 -12.44 0.65 4.02
C ASP A 87 -13.07 -0.75 3.89
N SER A 88 -12.36 -1.74 4.45
CA SER A 88 -12.79 -3.13 4.52
C SER A 88 -12.68 -3.67 5.95
N ALA A 89 -13.59 -4.58 6.32
CA ALA A 89 -13.55 -5.25 7.62
C ALA A 89 -12.21 -5.95 7.89
N LYS A 90 -11.60 -6.50 6.83
CA LYS A 90 -10.31 -7.17 6.89
C LYS A 90 -9.18 -6.18 7.22
N PHE A 91 -9.14 -5.04 6.54
CA PHE A 91 -8.12 -4.02 6.78
C PHE A 91 -8.27 -3.37 8.16
N ARG A 92 -9.49 -3.04 8.59
CA ARG A 92 -9.75 -2.55 9.95
C ARG A 92 -9.28 -3.53 11.02
N SER A 93 -9.55 -4.83 10.84
CA SER A 93 -9.12 -5.89 11.76
C SER A 93 -7.61 -6.06 11.80
N LEU A 94 -6.91 -5.74 10.70
CA LEU A 94 -5.46 -5.74 10.65
C LEU A 94 -4.89 -4.54 11.43
N CYS A 95 -5.42 -3.35 11.20
CA CYS A 95 -5.01 -2.14 11.93
C CYS A 95 -5.23 -2.25 13.43
N ALA A 96 -6.30 -2.91 13.88
CA ALA A 96 -6.58 -3.12 15.30
C ALA A 96 -5.66 -4.15 15.98
N LYS A 97 -4.86 -4.90 15.22
CA LYS A 97 -3.88 -5.88 15.72
C LYS A 97 -2.43 -5.36 15.70
N MET A 98 -2.23 -4.15 15.20
CA MET A 98 -0.95 -3.43 15.22
C MET A 98 -0.71 -2.81 16.57
#